data_AF-A0A1Y1WYB1-F1
#
_entry.id   AF-A0A1Y1WYB1-F1
#
_cell.length_a   1.000
_cell.length_b   1.000
_cell.length_c   1.000
_cell.angle_alpha   90.00
_cell.angle_beta   90.00
_cell.angle_gamma   90.00
#
_symmetry.space_group_name_H-M   'P 1'
#
loop_
_entity.id
_entity.type
_entity.pdbx_description
1 polymer ?
#
loop_
_entity_poly.entity_id
_entity_poly.type
_entity_poly.pdbx_seq_one_letter_code
_entity_poly.pdbx_strand_id
1 'polypeptide(L)'
;MTDVYKPRSMPVGARNVLRSNDSASLWNCTLSPGWTEPEVHILRKAVMKFGIGNWAKIIESQCLFGKTIAQMNLQLQRMLGQQSTAEFAGLHLDPFVIGEINSKKQGPGIKRKNNCIVNTGGKLTREEIKRRLLEHKRTYEISEEEWRSIELPKPEDPGAVLIAKKDELKMLEDELLRVVQKIQKAREERRSKSVDSSSVDGSVDDEARETKRRRK
;
A
#
# COMPACT_ATOMS: atom_id res chain seq x y z
N MET A 1 -32.22 18.25 24.41
CA MET A 1 -31.91 18.15 22.96
C MET A 1 -30.42 17.83 22.84
N THR A 2 -30.10 16.59 22.53
CA THR A 2 -28.72 16.06 22.49
C THR A 2 -28.10 16.38 21.13
N ASP A 3 -27.05 17.20 21.13
CA ASP A 3 -26.28 17.54 19.94
C ASP A 3 -25.41 16.35 19.54
N VAL A 4 -25.72 15.76 18.38
CA VAL A 4 -25.05 14.56 17.86
C VAL A 4 -23.74 14.99 17.22
N TYR A 5 -22.62 14.65 17.86
CA TYR A 5 -21.28 14.88 17.33
C TYR A 5 -21.12 14.22 15.95
N LYS A 6 -21.22 15.02 14.88
CA LYS A 6 -20.88 14.59 13.52
C LYS A 6 -19.36 14.70 13.34
N PRO A 7 -18.65 13.61 13.03
CA PRO A 7 -17.21 13.68 12.75
C PRO A 7 -16.98 14.53 11.49
N ARG A 8 -16.21 15.61 11.63
CA ARG A 8 -15.85 16.49 10.51
C ARG A 8 -14.91 15.72 9.57
N SER A 9 -15.32 15.59 8.31
CA SER A 9 -14.44 15.10 7.25
C SER A 9 -13.26 16.06 7.10
N MET A 10 -12.03 15.52 7.18
CA MET A 10 -10.80 16.27 6.93
C MET A 10 -10.81 16.91 5.53
N PRO A 11 -10.28 18.13 5.37
CA PRO A 11 -10.17 18.79 4.07
C PRO A 11 -9.29 17.97 3.10
N VAL A 12 -9.74 17.94 1.85
CA VAL A 12 -9.13 17.14 0.77
C VAL A 12 -7.76 17.74 0.43
N GLY A 13 -6.69 17.11 0.92
CA GLY A 13 -5.31 17.53 0.68
C GLY A 13 -4.31 16.93 1.66
N ALA A 14 -4.72 16.66 2.90
CA ALA A 14 -3.87 16.12 3.96
C ALA A 14 -3.75 14.58 3.96
N ARG A 15 -4.04 13.91 2.83
CA ARG A 15 -3.93 12.44 2.67
C ARG A 15 -2.69 11.99 1.90
N ASN A 16 -1.77 12.90 1.58
CA ASN A 16 -0.43 12.50 1.17
C ASN A 16 0.37 12.19 2.44
N VAL A 17 0.13 11.01 3.01
CA VAL A 17 1.12 10.40 3.91
C VAL A 17 2.37 10.25 3.05
N LEU A 18 3.31 11.17 3.23
CA LEU A 18 4.61 11.14 2.58
C LEU A 18 5.26 9.83 3.02
N ARG A 19 5.27 8.84 2.11
CA ARG A 19 5.94 7.57 2.39
C ARG A 19 7.42 7.83 2.16
N SER A 20 8.27 7.41 3.09
CA SER A 20 9.72 7.62 3.04
C SER A 20 10.43 7.01 1.82
N ASN A 21 9.70 6.36 0.90
CA ASN A 21 10.19 5.87 -0.39
C ASN A 21 9.97 6.86 -1.56
N ASP A 22 9.49 8.08 -1.32
CA ASP A 22 9.27 9.11 -2.35
C ASP A 22 10.58 9.80 -2.82
N SER A 23 11.68 9.04 -2.97
CA SER A 23 12.82 9.53 -3.75
C SER A 23 12.38 9.69 -5.21
N ALA A 24 12.39 10.91 -5.73
CA ALA A 24 11.99 11.23 -7.10
C ALA A 24 13.03 10.82 -8.17
N SER A 25 13.70 9.68 -7.98
CA SER A 25 14.44 9.01 -9.04
C SER A 25 13.46 8.21 -9.89
N LEU A 26 13.54 8.38 -11.21
CA LEU A 26 12.65 7.91 -12.30
C LEU A 26 12.22 6.43 -12.31
N TRP A 27 12.57 5.66 -11.29
CA TRP A 27 12.37 4.21 -11.17
C TRP A 27 11.38 3.82 -10.06
N ASN A 28 10.91 4.78 -9.26
CA ASN A 28 10.03 4.54 -8.13
C ASN A 28 8.55 4.59 -8.52
N CYS A 29 8.06 3.57 -9.24
CA CYS A 29 6.63 3.28 -9.24
C CYS A 29 6.23 3.04 -7.78
N THR A 30 5.50 3.96 -7.15
CA THR A 30 5.11 3.87 -5.73
C THR A 30 4.49 2.50 -5.46
N LEU A 31 5.22 1.60 -4.80
CA LEU A 31 4.79 0.21 -4.60
C LEU A 31 3.41 0.18 -3.94
N SER A 32 2.51 -0.66 -4.48
CA SER A 32 1.26 -0.95 -3.79
C SER A 32 1.58 -1.63 -2.45
N PRO A 33 0.78 -1.40 -1.39
CA PRO A 33 1.00 -2.07 -0.11
C PRO A 33 1.12 -3.58 -0.28
N GLY A 34 2.12 -4.20 0.35
CA GLY A 34 2.37 -5.64 0.25
C GLY A 34 3.02 -6.10 -1.05
N TRP A 35 3.63 -5.19 -1.82
CA TRP A 35 4.48 -5.51 -2.97
C TRP A 35 5.94 -5.27 -2.67
N THR A 36 6.78 -6.18 -3.11
CA THR A 36 8.24 -6.02 -3.15
C THR A 36 8.69 -5.63 -4.56
N GLU A 37 9.83 -4.98 -4.67
CA GLU A 37 10.42 -4.62 -5.98
C GLU A 37 10.67 -5.84 -6.89
N PRO A 38 11.14 -7.00 -6.39
CA PRO A 38 11.22 -8.23 -7.17
C PRO A 38 9.86 -8.68 -7.73
N GLU A 39 8.81 -8.66 -6.91
CA GLU A 39 7.45 -9.03 -7.35
C GLU A 39 6.95 -8.10 -8.46
N VAL A 40 7.28 -6.81 -8.41
CA VAL A 40 6.92 -5.87 -9.49
C VAL A 40 7.66 -6.20 -10.78
N HIS A 41 8.92 -6.59 -10.70
CA HIS A 41 9.69 -7.02 -11.87
C HIS A 41 9.17 -8.34 -12.45
N ILE A 42 8.70 -9.25 -11.59
CA ILE A 42 8.04 -10.48 -12.03
C ILE A 42 6.72 -10.13 -12.72
N LEU A 43 5.91 -9.23 -12.16
CA LEU A 43 4.68 -8.75 -12.79
C LEU A 43 4.95 -8.11 -14.16
N ARG A 44 6.00 -7.28 -14.27
CA ARG A 44 6.44 -6.67 -15.54
C ARG A 44 6.70 -7.74 -16.59
N LYS A 45 7.54 -8.74 -16.27
CA LYS A 45 7.84 -9.85 -17.16
C LYS A 45 6.59 -10.67 -17.51
N ALA A 46 5.72 -10.92 -16.54
CA ALA A 46 4.51 -11.71 -16.73
C ALA A 46 3.51 -11.04 -17.68
N VAL A 47 3.28 -9.72 -17.55
CA VAL A 47 2.40 -8.99 -18.48
C VAL A 47 3.01 -8.81 -19.86
N MET A 48 4.35 -8.67 -19.96
CA MET A 48 5.04 -8.70 -21.26
C MET A 48 4.90 -10.07 -21.94
N LYS A 49 5.03 -11.16 -21.18
CA LYS A 49 4.94 -12.54 -21.70
C LYS A 49 3.52 -12.95 -22.10
N PHE A 50 2.52 -12.66 -21.26
CA PHE A 50 1.15 -13.17 -21.47
C PHE A 50 0.19 -12.13 -22.07
N GLY A 51 0.61 -10.87 -22.13
CA GLY A 51 -0.21 -9.73 -22.52
C GLY A 51 -0.89 -9.05 -21.33
N ILE A 52 -1.04 -7.74 -21.41
CA ILE A 52 -1.72 -6.95 -20.37
C ILE A 52 -3.19 -7.40 -20.24
N GLY A 53 -3.64 -7.66 -19.00
CA GLY A 53 -5.01 -8.09 -18.74
C GLY A 53 -5.25 -9.59 -18.86
N ASN A 54 -4.25 -10.38 -19.28
CA ASN A 54 -4.34 -11.83 -19.34
C ASN A 54 -4.04 -12.49 -17.99
N TRP A 55 -4.86 -12.17 -17.00
CA TRP A 55 -4.62 -12.56 -15.60
C TRP A 55 -4.68 -14.07 -15.38
N ALA A 56 -5.50 -14.79 -16.15
CA ALA A 56 -5.64 -16.24 -16.02
C ALA A 56 -4.30 -16.95 -16.25
N LYS A 57 -3.58 -16.62 -17.32
CA LYS A 57 -2.26 -17.20 -17.62
C LYS A 57 -1.20 -16.82 -16.58
N ILE A 58 -1.25 -15.59 -16.07
CA ILE A 58 -0.34 -15.13 -15.01
C ILE A 58 -0.56 -15.95 -13.73
N ILE A 59 -1.82 -16.18 -13.34
CA ILE A 59 -2.15 -17.02 -12.19
C ILE A 59 -1.76 -18.48 -12.43
N GLU A 60 -2.03 -19.03 -13.61
CA GLU A 60 -1.65 -20.40 -13.97
C GLU A 60 -0.13 -20.61 -13.92
N SER A 61 0.65 -19.60 -14.30
CA SER A 61 2.12 -19.64 -14.20
C SER A 61 2.66 -19.66 -12.76
N GLN A 62 1.82 -19.32 -11.77
CA GLN A 62 2.17 -19.24 -10.35
C GLN A 62 3.41 -18.37 -10.03
N CYS A 63 3.83 -17.48 -10.94
CA CYS A 63 4.99 -16.62 -10.75
C CYS A 63 4.78 -15.55 -9.65
N LEU A 64 3.53 -15.25 -9.30
CA LEU A 64 3.14 -14.26 -8.29
C LEU A 64 2.20 -14.90 -7.26
N PHE A 65 2.74 -15.79 -6.43
CA PHE A 65 1.94 -16.52 -5.45
C PHE A 65 1.23 -15.57 -4.46
N GLY A 66 -0.03 -15.88 -4.17
CA GLY A 66 -0.85 -15.09 -3.23
C GLY A 66 -1.28 -13.70 -3.70
N LYS A 67 -0.84 -13.23 -4.88
CA LYS A 67 -1.33 -11.97 -5.45
C LYS A 67 -2.65 -12.18 -6.17
N THR A 68 -3.66 -11.41 -5.75
CA THR A 68 -4.97 -11.38 -6.41
C THR A 68 -4.92 -10.58 -7.71
N ILE A 69 -5.88 -10.83 -8.61
CA ILE A 69 -6.06 -10.06 -9.85
C ILE A 69 -6.20 -8.56 -9.56
N ALA A 70 -6.94 -8.20 -8.51
CA ALA A 70 -7.13 -6.81 -8.11
C ALA A 70 -5.80 -6.15 -7.70
N GLN A 71 -4.98 -6.84 -6.90
CA GLN A 71 -3.65 -6.35 -6.50
C GLN A 71 -2.71 -6.20 -7.71
N MET A 72 -2.69 -7.18 -8.62
CA MET A 72 -1.89 -7.11 -9.85
C MET A 72 -2.31 -5.95 -10.74
N ASN A 73 -3.62 -5.74 -10.91
CA ASN A 73 -4.13 -4.63 -11.72
C ASN A 73 -3.82 -3.27 -11.11
N LEU A 74 -3.96 -3.11 -9.79
CA LEU A 74 -3.58 -1.86 -9.10
C LEU A 74 -2.08 -1.56 -9.25
N GLN A 75 -1.23 -2.59 -9.15
CA GLN A 75 0.19 -2.43 -9.38
C GLN A 75 0.48 -2.06 -10.83
N LEU A 76 -0.14 -2.73 -11.80
CA LEU A 76 0.01 -2.42 -13.23
C LEU A 76 -0.39 -0.98 -13.56
N GLN A 77 -1.49 -0.47 -13.00
CA GLN A 77 -1.92 0.93 -13.19
C GLN A 77 -0.85 1.94 -12.74
N ARG A 78 -0.13 1.62 -11.66
CA ARG A 78 0.99 2.44 -11.19
C ARG A 78 2.19 2.35 -12.11
N MET A 79 2.50 1.14 -12.60
CA MET A 79 3.58 0.92 -13.57
C MET A 79 3.35 1.67 -14.87
N LEU A 80 2.11 1.66 -15.38
CA LEU A 80 1.72 2.40 -16.58
C LEU A 80 1.57 3.91 -16.32
N GLY A 81 1.49 4.36 -15.07
CA GLY A 81 1.22 5.76 -14.72
C GLY A 81 -0.20 6.23 -15.10
N GLN A 82 -1.16 5.32 -15.30
CA GLN A 82 -2.55 5.64 -15.64
C GLN A 82 -3.55 4.63 -15.07
N GLN A 83 -4.76 5.10 -14.74
CA GLN A 83 -5.78 4.23 -14.13
C GLN A 83 -6.49 3.33 -15.12
N SER A 84 -6.71 3.80 -16.35
CA SER A 84 -7.32 2.98 -17.39
C SER A 84 -6.27 2.05 -17.99
N THR A 85 -6.56 0.76 -18.11
CA THR A 85 -5.69 -0.22 -18.77
C THR A 85 -6.30 -0.79 -20.05
N ALA A 86 -7.54 -0.39 -20.39
CA ALA A 86 -8.31 -0.97 -21.48
C ALA A 86 -7.64 -0.80 -22.86
N GLU A 87 -6.90 0.28 -23.07
CA GLU A 87 -6.19 0.56 -24.32
C GLU A 87 -4.91 -0.26 -24.52
N PHE A 88 -4.52 -1.05 -23.52
CA PHE A 88 -3.40 -1.97 -23.59
C PHE A 88 -3.82 -3.43 -23.47
N ALA A 89 -5.11 -3.72 -23.33
CA ALA A 89 -5.60 -5.07 -23.10
C ALA A 89 -5.17 -6.01 -24.25
N GLY A 90 -4.50 -7.11 -23.90
CA GLY A 90 -3.99 -8.12 -24.82
C GLY A 90 -2.66 -7.78 -25.49
N LEU A 91 -2.09 -6.59 -25.27
CA LEU A 91 -0.81 -6.22 -25.85
C LEU A 91 0.35 -6.76 -25.02
N HIS A 92 1.38 -7.25 -25.72
CA HIS A 92 2.67 -7.63 -25.16
C HIS A 92 3.55 -6.39 -25.21
N LEU A 93 3.65 -5.64 -24.12
CA LEU A 93 4.47 -4.44 -24.05
C LEU A 93 5.04 -4.26 -22.66
N ASP A 94 6.11 -3.47 -22.57
CA ASP A 94 6.72 -3.13 -21.31
C ASP A 94 5.97 -1.98 -20.63
N PRO A 95 5.30 -2.22 -19.47
CA PRO A 95 4.56 -1.19 -18.78
C PRO A 95 5.43 -0.02 -18.31
N PHE A 96 6.73 -0.24 -18.04
CA PHE A 96 7.61 0.83 -17.56
C PHE A 96 7.90 1.87 -18.63
N VAL A 97 8.01 1.47 -19.91
CA VAL A 97 8.18 2.41 -21.03
C VAL A 97 6.97 3.34 -21.11
N ILE A 98 5.77 2.79 -20.99
CA ILE A 98 4.53 3.58 -20.96
C ILE A 98 4.47 4.48 -19.73
N GLY A 99 4.85 3.96 -18.56
CA GLY A 99 4.96 4.72 -17.32
C GLY A 99 5.88 5.94 -17.46
N GLU A 100 7.04 5.76 -18.10
CA GLU A 100 7.98 6.85 -18.35
C GLU A 100 7.36 7.92 -19.26
N ILE A 101 6.75 7.52 -20.37
CA ILE A 101 6.06 8.43 -21.29
C ILE A 101 4.93 9.18 -20.55
N ASN A 102 4.13 8.46 -19.78
CA ASN A 102 3.02 9.03 -19.02
C ASN A 102 3.49 9.94 -17.87
N SER A 103 4.68 9.72 -17.30
CA SER A 103 5.26 10.60 -16.29
C SER A 103 5.60 11.99 -16.86
N LYS A 104 6.05 12.03 -18.11
CA LYS A 104 6.44 13.26 -18.82
C LYS A 104 5.24 14.04 -19.37
N LYS A 105 4.06 13.41 -19.49
CA LYS A 105 2.83 14.09 -19.93
C LYS A 105 2.38 15.14 -18.90
N GLN A 106 2.38 16.40 -19.32
CA GLN A 106 1.89 17.56 -18.58
C GLN A 106 0.98 18.38 -19.49
N GLY A 107 -0.04 19.03 -18.94
CA GLY A 107 -0.89 19.94 -19.70
C GLY A 107 -2.27 20.18 -19.06
N PRO A 108 -3.01 21.20 -19.52
CA PRO A 108 -4.30 21.60 -18.94
C PRO A 108 -5.39 20.51 -19.04
N GLY A 109 -5.25 19.55 -19.96
CA GLY A 109 -6.16 18.40 -20.11
C GLY A 109 -5.76 17.16 -19.31
N ILE A 110 -4.60 17.14 -18.63
CA ILE A 110 -4.10 15.98 -17.91
C ILE A 110 -4.41 16.13 -16.42
N LYS A 111 -5.37 15.34 -15.94
CA LYS A 111 -5.67 15.25 -14.51
C LYS A 111 -5.06 13.98 -13.92
N ARG A 112 -4.54 14.09 -12.70
CA ARG A 112 -3.92 12.97 -11.97
C ARG A 112 -4.65 12.69 -10.66
N LYS A 113 -4.74 11.42 -10.29
CA LYS A 113 -5.19 10.97 -8.98
C LYS A 113 -4.26 9.86 -8.51
N ASN A 114 -3.63 10.06 -7.35
CA ASN A 114 -2.59 9.17 -6.81
C ASN A 114 -1.43 8.98 -7.82
N ASN A 115 -0.94 10.06 -8.41
CA ASN A 115 0.11 10.11 -9.44
C ASN A 115 -0.22 9.45 -10.80
N CYS A 116 -1.31 8.69 -10.91
CA CYS A 116 -1.78 8.13 -12.18
C CYS A 116 -2.67 9.11 -12.96
N ILE A 117 -2.51 9.14 -14.29
CA ILE A 117 -3.41 9.87 -15.20
C ILE A 117 -4.82 9.26 -15.10
N VAL A 118 -5.80 10.13 -14.92
CA VAL A 118 -7.22 9.76 -14.90
C VAL A 118 -7.91 10.26 -16.15
N ASN A 119 -8.76 9.42 -16.74
CA ASN A 119 -9.66 9.88 -17.79
C ASN A 119 -10.76 10.74 -17.15
N THR A 120 -10.78 12.03 -17.48
CA THR A 120 -11.80 12.97 -17.03
C THR A 120 -12.80 13.35 -18.11
N GLY A 121 -12.67 12.77 -19.30
CA GLY A 121 -13.70 12.79 -20.33
C GLY A 121 -14.77 11.74 -20.09
N GLY A 122 -15.76 11.69 -20.99
CA GLY A 122 -16.76 10.63 -21.01
C GLY A 122 -16.16 9.24 -21.20
N LYS A 123 -16.99 8.21 -21.05
CA LYS A 123 -16.61 6.82 -21.32
C LYS A 123 -16.07 6.73 -22.75
N LEU A 124 -14.83 6.25 -22.90
CA LEU A 124 -14.23 5.98 -24.21
C LEU A 124 -15.12 5.00 -24.97
N THR A 125 -15.43 5.33 -26.22
CA THR A 125 -16.19 4.44 -27.10
C THR A 125 -15.35 3.22 -27.46
N ARG A 126 -16.02 2.13 -27.88
CA ARG A 126 -15.32 0.89 -28.23
C ARG A 126 -14.39 1.08 -29.43
N GLU A 127 -14.78 1.95 -30.34
CA GLU A 127 -14.05 2.33 -31.55
C GLU A 127 -12.77 3.07 -31.18
N GLU A 128 -12.85 4.01 -30.24
CA GLU A 128 -11.70 4.78 -29.77
C GLU A 128 -10.69 3.88 -29.04
N ILE A 129 -11.17 2.96 -28.20
CA ILE A 129 -10.32 1.97 -27.53
C ILE A 129 -9.60 1.11 -28.57
N LYS A 130 -10.30 0.63 -29.60
CA LYS A 130 -9.69 -0.16 -30.69
C LYS A 130 -8.65 0.63 -31.47
N ARG A 131 -8.93 1.91 -31.76
CA ARG A 131 -8.00 2.79 -32.47
C ARG A 131 -6.69 2.96 -31.69
N ARG A 132 -6.80 3.29 -30.40
CA ARG A 132 -5.63 3.43 -29.51
C ARG A 132 -4.88 2.12 -29.32
N LEU A 133 -5.61 1.02 -29.20
CA LEU A 133 -4.99 -0.31 -29.11
C LEU A 133 -4.16 -0.60 -30.36
N LEU A 134 -4.67 -0.31 -31.57
CA LEU A 134 -3.93 -0.51 -32.81
C LEU A 134 -2.70 0.41 -32.90
N GLU A 135 -2.81 1.67 -32.47
CA GLU A 135 -1.69 2.62 -32.41
C GLU A 135 -0.60 2.15 -31.44
N HIS A 136 -0.99 1.73 -30.23
CA HIS A 136 -0.08 1.18 -29.24
C HIS A 136 0.54 -0.13 -29.70
N LYS A 137 -0.22 -0.98 -30.39
CA LYS A 137 0.28 -2.21 -30.98
C LYS A 137 1.43 -1.94 -31.96
N ARG A 138 1.26 -0.95 -32.83
CA ARG A 138 2.30 -0.59 -33.82
C ARG A 138 3.53 0.05 -33.20
N THR A 139 3.39 0.71 -32.05
CA THR A 139 4.44 1.56 -31.48
C THR A 139 5.21 0.88 -30.35
N TYR A 140 4.54 0.06 -29.54
CA TYR A 140 5.07 -0.43 -28.26
C TYR A 140 4.99 -1.95 -28.09
N GLU A 141 4.36 -2.68 -29.02
CA GLU A 141 4.33 -4.14 -28.94
C GLU A 141 5.73 -4.70 -29.17
N ILE A 142 6.19 -5.53 -28.23
CA ILE A 142 7.46 -6.25 -28.35
C ILE A 142 7.32 -7.42 -29.32
N SER A 143 8.43 -7.82 -29.93
CA SER A 143 8.41 -8.89 -30.93
C SER A 143 7.95 -10.23 -30.34
N GLU A 144 7.48 -11.13 -31.19
CA GLU A 144 7.02 -12.44 -30.73
C GLU A 144 8.14 -13.26 -30.09
N GLU A 145 9.34 -13.15 -30.66
CA GLU A 145 10.55 -13.76 -30.17
C GLU A 145 10.92 -13.21 -28.78
N GLU A 146 10.83 -11.88 -28.61
CA GLU A 146 11.13 -11.21 -27.35
C GLU A 146 10.23 -11.71 -26.23
N TRP A 147 8.89 -11.65 -26.39
CA TRP A 147 8.01 -12.06 -25.30
C TRP A 147 8.02 -13.56 -25.02
N ARG A 148 8.26 -14.40 -26.04
CA ARG A 148 8.41 -15.86 -25.85
C ARG A 148 9.65 -16.19 -25.03
N SER A 149 10.75 -15.47 -25.25
CA SER A 149 12.02 -15.65 -24.54
C SER A 149 11.98 -15.26 -23.06
N ILE A 150 10.97 -14.50 -22.62
CA ILE A 150 10.85 -14.06 -21.23
C ILE A 150 10.69 -15.27 -20.31
N GLU A 151 11.67 -15.48 -19.44
CA GLU A 151 11.59 -16.49 -18.39
C GLU A 151 10.96 -15.91 -17.12
N LEU A 152 9.99 -16.65 -16.58
CA LEU A 152 9.34 -16.35 -15.30
C LEU A 152 9.93 -17.26 -14.22
N PRO A 153 10.04 -16.78 -12.97
CA PRO A 153 10.46 -17.63 -11.87
C PRO A 153 9.51 -18.82 -11.77
N LYS A 154 10.10 -20.00 -11.54
CA LYS A 154 9.34 -21.24 -11.37
C LYS A 154 8.45 -21.11 -10.13
N PRO A 155 7.28 -21.80 -10.12
CA PRO A 155 6.43 -21.83 -8.94
C PRO A 155 7.25 -22.30 -7.74
N GLU A 156 7.32 -21.51 -6.68
CA GLU A 156 7.68 -22.06 -5.38
C GLU A 156 6.61 -23.09 -5.03
N ASP A 157 7.02 -24.23 -4.46
CA ASP A 157 6.06 -25.25 -4.03
C ASP A 157 5.00 -24.60 -3.13
N PRO A 158 3.70 -24.62 -3.50
CA PRO A 158 2.65 -24.01 -2.70
C PRO A 158 2.64 -24.52 -1.26
N GLY A 159 3.05 -25.77 -1.04
CA GLY A 159 3.25 -26.35 0.27
C GLY A 159 4.33 -25.62 1.07
N ALA A 160 5.52 -25.46 0.50
CA ALA A 160 6.63 -24.74 1.11
C ALA A 160 6.28 -23.29 1.49
N VAL A 161 5.58 -22.53 0.63
CA VAL A 161 5.19 -21.15 0.93
C VAL A 161 4.17 -21.09 2.07
N LEU A 162 3.19 -22.00 2.07
CA LEU A 162 2.21 -22.09 3.15
C LEU A 162 2.86 -22.44 4.48
N ILE A 163 3.84 -23.34 4.49
CA ILE A 163 4.62 -23.69 5.68
C ILE A 163 5.38 -22.46 6.19
N ALA A 164 6.13 -21.79 5.30
CA ALA A 164 6.88 -20.59 5.67
C ALA A 164 5.99 -19.49 6.26
N LYS A 165 4.79 -19.29 5.70
CA LYS A 165 3.81 -18.31 6.21
C LYS A 165 3.23 -18.70 7.56
N LYS A 166 3.01 -20.00 7.82
CA LYS A 166 2.60 -20.49 9.14
C LYS A 166 3.69 -20.27 10.19
N ASP A 167 4.95 -20.49 9.82
CA ASP A 167 6.09 -20.27 10.71
C ASP A 167 6.26 -18.77 11.03
N GLU A 168 6.14 -17.91 10.02
CA GLU A 168 6.15 -16.45 10.19
C GLU A 168 5.00 -15.97 11.11
N LEU A 169 3.80 -16.50 10.91
CA LEU A 169 2.65 -16.20 11.77
C LEU A 169 2.93 -16.56 13.23
N LYS A 170 3.47 -17.75 13.48
CA LYS A 170 3.82 -18.21 14.82
C LYS A 170 4.87 -17.31 15.48
N MET A 171 5.90 -16.91 14.73
CA MET A 171 6.92 -15.97 15.21
C MET A 171 6.34 -14.61 15.59
N LEU A 172 5.42 -14.09 14.79
CA LEU A 172 4.73 -12.83 15.07
C LEU A 172 3.80 -12.93 16.28
N GLU A 173 3.12 -14.06 16.46
CA GLU A 173 2.30 -14.32 17.66
C GLU A 173 3.16 -14.33 18.93
N ASP A 174 4.34 -14.96 18.89
CA ASP A 174 5.29 -14.97 20.00
C ASP A 174 5.85 -13.57 20.30
N GLU A 175 6.18 -12.80 19.25
CA GLU A 175 6.64 -11.42 19.40
C GLU A 175 5.55 -10.53 20.00
N LEU A 176 4.31 -10.65 19.51
CA LEU A 176 3.16 -9.92 20.02
C LEU A 176 2.94 -10.22 21.50
N LEU A 177 3.03 -11.49 21.91
CA LEU A 177 2.91 -11.88 23.31
C LEU A 177 3.98 -11.20 24.18
N ARG A 178 5.24 -11.18 23.73
CA ARG A 178 6.33 -10.49 24.44
C ARG A 178 6.09 -8.99 24.55
N VAL A 179 5.59 -8.35 23.48
CA VAL A 179 5.27 -6.92 23.49
C VAL A 179 4.13 -6.63 24.47
N VAL A 180 3.08 -7.46 24.47
CA VAL A 180 1.95 -7.33 25.41
C VAL A 180 2.42 -7.46 26.86
N GLN A 181 3.28 -8.43 27.17
CA GLN A 181 3.86 -8.59 28.51
C GLN A 181 4.69 -7.36 28.93
N LYS A 182 5.51 -6.81 28.03
CA LYS A 182 6.26 -5.56 28.29
C LYS A 182 5.32 -4.39 28.56
N ILE A 183 4.22 -4.27 27.81
CA ILE A 183 3.21 -3.22 28.02
C ILE A 183 2.52 -3.40 29.39
N GLN A 184 2.16 -4.63 29.77
CA GLN A 184 1.56 -4.91 31.07
C GLN A 184 2.49 -4.53 32.22
N LYS A 185 3.75 -4.97 32.16
CA LYS A 185 4.76 -4.60 33.17
C LYS A 185 4.96 -3.09 33.28
N ALA A 186 5.07 -2.40 32.15
CA ALA A 186 5.19 -0.94 32.13
C ALA A 186 3.94 -0.23 32.69
N ARG A 187 2.73 -0.80 32.50
CA ARG A 187 1.49 -0.29 33.10
C ARG A 187 1.45 -0.52 34.60
N GLU A 188 1.89 -1.67 35.08
CA GLU A 188 2.01 -1.99 36.50
C GLU A 188 3.02 -1.09 37.20
N GLU A 189 4.20 -0.89 36.61
CA GLU A 189 5.22 0.04 37.11
C GLU A 189 4.74 1.49 37.15
N ARG A 190 3.93 1.93 36.18
CA ARG A 190 3.29 3.25 36.22
C ARG A 190 2.24 3.34 37.33
N ARG A 191 1.48 2.26 37.55
CA ARG A 191 0.45 2.21 38.58
C ARG A 191 1.07 2.18 39.98
N SER A 192 2.13 1.41 40.21
CA SER A 192 2.86 1.39 41.49
C SER A 192 3.51 2.74 41.78
N LYS A 193 4.13 3.38 40.78
CA LYS A 193 4.68 4.75 40.93
C LYS A 193 3.62 5.82 41.24
N SER A 194 2.39 5.67 40.74
CA SER A 194 1.29 6.59 41.09
C SER A 194 0.73 6.39 42.51
N VAL A 195 0.90 5.20 43.09
CA VAL A 195 0.47 4.90 44.46
C VAL A 195 1.53 5.36 45.47
N ASP A 196 2.82 5.16 45.18
CA ASP A 196 3.91 5.63 46.05
C ASP A 196 4.01 7.16 46.14
N SER A 197 3.64 7.90 45.08
CA SER A 197 3.59 9.37 45.13
C SER A 197 2.40 9.93 45.92
N SER A 198 1.49 9.09 46.39
CA SER A 198 0.31 9.49 47.18
C SER A 198 0.43 9.19 48.68
N SER A 199 1.56 8.64 49.13
CA SER A 199 1.79 8.26 50.54
C SER A 199 2.84 9.12 51.27
N VAL A 200 3.28 10.23 50.67
CA VAL A 200 4.17 11.21 51.32
C VAL A 200 3.56 12.61 51.25
N ASP A 201 2.41 12.80 51.89
CA ASP A 201 2.08 14.09 52.52
C ASP A 201 0.99 13.88 53.57
N GLY A 202 1.40 13.76 54.82
CA GLY A 202 0.50 13.44 55.92
C GLY A 202 1.20 13.47 57.28
N SER A 203 2.04 14.49 57.50
CA SER A 203 2.61 14.74 58.83
C SER A 203 3.10 16.17 58.98
N VAL A 204 2.20 17.15 58.98
CA VAL A 204 2.34 18.39 59.75
C VAL A 204 0.93 18.93 60.04
N ASP A 205 0.72 19.48 61.25
CA ASP A 205 -0.41 20.29 61.69
C ASP A 205 -1.63 19.62 62.34
N ASP A 206 -1.44 19.05 63.53
CA ASP A 206 -2.54 18.89 64.51
C ASP A 206 -2.21 19.49 65.90
N GLU A 207 -1.42 20.58 65.92
CA GLU A 207 -1.08 21.32 67.15
C GLU A 207 -1.49 22.81 67.09
N ALA A 208 -2.59 23.13 66.40
CA ALA A 208 -3.09 24.51 66.28
C ALA A 208 -4.59 24.69 66.59
N ARG A 209 -5.27 23.69 67.16
CA ARG A 209 -6.72 23.77 67.45
C ARG A 209 -7.13 23.83 68.93
N GLU A 210 -6.19 23.80 69.88
CA GLU A 210 -6.50 23.80 71.32
C GLU A 210 -6.44 25.19 71.99
N THR A 211 -5.99 26.26 71.33
CA THR A 211 -5.78 27.58 71.99
C THR A 211 -6.83 28.65 71.72
N LYS A 212 -7.91 28.36 70.96
CA LYS A 212 -8.99 29.35 70.67
C LYS A 212 -10.31 29.14 71.44
N ARG A 213 -10.36 28.24 72.43
CA ARG A 213 -11.54 28.03 73.31
C ARG A 213 -11.38 28.54 74.75
N ARG A 214 -10.28 29.24 75.08
CA ARG A 214 -10.01 29.80 76.42
C ARG A 214 -10.03 31.33 76.51
N ARG A 215 -10.71 32.01 75.57
CA ARG A 215 -11.04 33.44 75.69
C ARG A 215 -12.49 33.68 75.30
N LYS A 216 -13.40 33.35 76.20
CA LYS A 216 -14.64 34.09 76.42
C LYS A 216 -15.11 33.85 77.85
#